data_AF-A0A1B8J606-F1
#
_entry.id   AF-A0A1B8J606-F1
#
_cell.length_a   1.000
_cell.length_b   1.000
_cell.length_c   1.000
_cell.angle_alpha   90.00
_cell.angle_beta   90.00
_cell.angle_gamma   90.00
#
_symmetry.space_group_name_H-M   'P 1'
#
loop_
_entity.id
_entity.type
_entity.pdbx_description
1 polymer ?
#
loop_
_entity_poly.entity_id
_entity_poly.type
_entity_poly.pdbx_seq_one_letter_code
_entity_poly.pdbx_strand_id
1 'polypeptide(L)'
;MGEPILVLEDDVRFCEHFLDAIDEICASSLPFVRLYCMDKKRERFVKRIGNTHYHWSLKNTNGTQGYYLTPRAARAFLRFGVWDSPVDVQMEFVARHKIDNIIYKPFPIAESADAATTTIASRFSAPASVGFCLRLLRPFYRAAVQLKRAVFKLFYRPPEMK
;
A
#
# COMPACT_ATOMS: atom_id res chain seq x y z
N MET A 1 3.00 -6.32 -23.57
CA MET A 1 3.49 -6.11 -22.18
C MET A 1 4.03 -4.68 -22.08
N GLY A 2 3.47 -3.85 -21.20
CA GLY A 2 3.82 -2.42 -21.14
C GLY A 2 2.69 -1.50 -20.68
N GLU A 3 1.49 -2.05 -20.53
CA GLU A 3 0.31 -1.32 -20.07
C GLU A 3 0.15 -1.38 -18.55
N PRO A 4 -0.50 -0.38 -17.95
CA PRO A 4 -0.96 -0.46 -16.58
C PRO A 4 -1.95 -1.61 -16.38
N ILE A 5 -2.00 -2.12 -15.15
CA ILE A 5 -2.93 -3.18 -14.76
C ILE A 5 -3.76 -2.73 -13.56
N LEU A 6 -4.99 -3.21 -13.51
CA LEU A 6 -5.85 -3.14 -12.35
C LEU A 6 -5.82 -4.50 -11.66
N VAL A 7 -5.45 -4.53 -10.38
CA VAL A 7 -5.46 -5.74 -9.56
C VAL A 7 -6.59 -5.60 -8.55
N LEU A 8 -7.42 -6.62 -8.44
CA LEU A 8 -8.57 -6.70 -7.54
C LEU A 8 -8.59 -8.09 -6.90
N GLU A 9 -8.87 -8.15 -5.60
CA GLU A 9 -9.22 -9.39 -4.91
C GLU A 9 -10.60 -9.87 -5.39
N ASP A 10 -10.89 -11.16 -5.19
CA ASP A 10 -12.12 -11.81 -5.61
C ASP A 10 -13.34 -11.42 -4.74
N ASP A 11 -13.10 -10.94 -3.52
CA ASP A 11 -14.11 -10.59 -2.53
C ASP A 11 -14.42 -9.08 -2.45
N VAL A 12 -14.14 -8.32 -3.51
CA VAL A 12 -14.44 -6.89 -3.58
C VAL A 12 -15.77 -6.62 -4.29
N ARG A 13 -16.51 -5.62 -3.81
CA ARG A 13 -17.68 -5.06 -4.50
C ARG A 13 -17.35 -3.72 -5.12
N PHE A 14 -17.93 -3.42 -6.27
CA PHE A 14 -17.77 -2.13 -6.95
C PHE A 14 -18.81 -1.12 -6.45
N CYS A 15 -18.37 0.11 -6.25
CA CYS A 15 -19.24 1.25 -6.00
C CYS A 15 -19.77 1.82 -7.33
N GLU A 16 -20.83 2.64 -7.28
CA GLU A 16 -21.46 3.20 -8.48
C GLU A 16 -20.48 4.00 -9.36
N HIS A 17 -19.55 4.72 -8.75
CA HIS A 17 -18.54 5.55 -9.43
C HIS A 17 -17.26 4.79 -9.82
N PHE A 18 -17.27 3.45 -9.82
CA PHE A 18 -16.08 2.65 -10.04
C PHE A 18 -15.40 2.95 -11.39
N LEU A 19 -16.17 2.91 -12.49
CA LEU A 19 -15.62 3.13 -13.84
C LEU A 19 -15.07 4.55 -14.00
N ASP A 20 -15.82 5.56 -13.55
CA ASP A 20 -15.38 6.97 -13.58
C ASP A 20 -14.06 7.15 -12.82
N ALA A 21 -13.90 6.49 -11.68
CA ALA A 21 -12.66 6.52 -10.91
C ALA A 21 -11.50 5.85 -11.65
N ILE A 22 -11.73 4.73 -12.34
CA ILE A 22 -10.70 4.06 -13.13
C ILE A 22 -10.27 4.94 -14.32
N ASP A 23 -11.21 5.60 -15.00
CA ASP A 23 -10.91 6.52 -16.09
C ASP A 23 -10.07 7.71 -15.59
N GLU A 24 -10.43 8.31 -14.45
CA GLU A 24 -9.65 9.38 -13.84
C GLU A 24 -8.24 8.91 -13.45
N ILE A 25 -8.12 7.70 -12.87
CA ILE A 25 -6.83 7.11 -12.48
C ILE A 25 -5.96 6.86 -13.71
N CYS A 26 -6.51 6.32 -14.79
CA CYS A 26 -5.80 6.09 -16.04
C CYS A 26 -5.26 7.41 -16.64
N ALA A 27 -6.00 8.52 -16.47
CA ALA A 27 -5.57 9.85 -16.90
C ALA A 27 -4.51 10.50 -15.99
N SER A 28 -4.42 10.09 -14.71
CA SER A 28 -3.67 10.80 -13.66
C SER A 28 -2.13 10.75 -13.74
N SER A 29 -1.54 10.00 -14.68
CA SER A 29 -0.10 9.71 -14.77
C SER A 29 0.54 9.07 -13.51
N LEU A 30 -0.27 8.79 -12.48
CA LEU A 30 0.20 8.24 -11.22
C LEU A 30 0.65 6.79 -11.40
N PRO A 31 1.81 6.39 -10.86
CA PRO A 31 2.38 5.08 -11.14
C PRO A 31 1.70 3.96 -10.35
N PHE A 32 1.03 4.28 -9.25
CA PHE A 32 0.36 3.35 -8.33
C PHE A 32 -0.77 4.09 -7.60
N VAL A 33 -1.98 3.51 -7.56
CA VAL A 33 -3.13 4.09 -6.86
C VAL A 33 -3.93 2.99 -6.17
N ARG A 34 -4.20 3.14 -4.88
CA ARG A 34 -5.07 2.26 -4.10
C ARG A 34 -6.53 2.67 -4.27
N LEU A 35 -7.38 1.66 -4.41
CA LEU A 35 -8.83 1.82 -4.54
C LEU A 35 -9.54 1.69 -3.19
N TYR A 36 -8.84 1.21 -2.16
CA TYR A 36 -9.42 1.00 -0.83
C TYR A 36 -8.36 1.08 0.28
N CYS A 37 -8.81 1.37 1.50
CA CYS A 37 -8.03 1.30 2.73
C CYS A 37 -8.93 0.88 3.91
N MET A 38 -8.46 0.00 4.80
CA MET A 38 -9.24 -0.46 5.95
C MET A 38 -9.00 0.34 7.24
N ASP A 39 -7.80 0.89 7.44
CA ASP A 39 -7.39 1.38 8.77
C ASP A 39 -7.93 2.80 9.08
N LYS A 40 -9.17 2.85 9.59
CA LYS A 40 -9.82 4.09 10.06
C LYS A 40 -9.00 4.83 11.12
N LYS A 41 -8.17 4.16 11.93
CA LYS A 41 -7.32 4.83 12.93
C LYS A 41 -6.18 5.62 12.28
N ARG A 42 -5.84 5.27 11.04
CA ARG A 42 -4.76 5.91 10.27
C ARG A 42 -5.22 6.93 9.26
N GLU A 43 -6.52 7.14 9.16
CA GLU A 43 -7.14 8.19 8.36
C GLU A 43 -6.50 9.57 8.61
N ARG A 44 -6.14 9.88 9.87
CA ARG A 44 -5.44 11.12 10.24
C ARG A 44 -4.07 11.33 9.57
N PHE A 45 -3.47 10.27 9.03
CA PHE A 45 -2.19 10.33 8.31
C PHE A 45 -2.38 10.36 6.79
N VAL A 46 -3.61 10.21 6.32
CA VAL A 46 -3.98 10.32 4.91
C VAL A 46 -4.27 11.79 4.62
N LYS A 47 -3.54 12.36 3.66
CA LYS A 47 -3.63 13.78 3.31
C LYS A 47 -4.08 13.92 1.87
N ARG A 48 -5.08 14.77 1.63
CA ARG A 48 -5.57 15.09 0.30
C ARG A 48 -4.52 15.85 -0.50
N ILE A 49 -4.42 15.57 -1.80
CA ILE A 49 -3.56 16.30 -2.74
C ILE A 49 -4.39 17.38 -3.43
N GLY A 50 -4.15 18.65 -3.08
CA GLY A 50 -4.90 19.79 -3.62
C GLY A 50 -6.42 19.61 -3.48
N ASN A 51 -7.15 19.94 -4.54
CA ASN A 51 -8.60 19.75 -4.64
C ASN A 51 -8.98 18.54 -5.53
N THR A 52 -8.23 17.43 -5.42
CA THR A 52 -8.45 16.22 -6.24
C THR A 52 -9.07 15.06 -5.45
N HIS A 53 -9.37 13.93 -6.09
CA HIS A 53 -9.76 12.69 -5.41
C HIS A 53 -8.56 11.94 -4.78
N TYR A 54 -7.34 12.37 -5.09
CA TYR A 54 -6.13 11.69 -4.66
C TYR A 54 -5.68 12.12 -3.27
N HIS A 55 -5.24 11.14 -2.50
CA HIS A 55 -4.69 11.29 -1.17
C HIS A 55 -3.38 10.53 -1.08
N TRP A 56 -2.49 10.92 -0.16
CA TRP A 56 -1.24 10.22 0.08
C TRP A 56 -1.04 9.93 1.56
N SER A 57 -0.24 8.91 1.85
CA SER A 57 0.18 8.57 3.22
C SER A 57 1.56 7.92 3.23
N LEU A 58 2.39 8.25 4.22
CA LEU A 58 3.63 7.51 4.53
C LEU A 58 3.45 6.45 5.62
N LYS A 59 2.20 6.27 6.07
CA LYS A 59 1.83 5.19 6.98
C LYS A 59 1.17 4.08 6.17
N ASN A 60 1.46 2.85 6.58
CA ASN A 60 0.70 1.69 6.14
C ASN A 60 -0.78 1.94 6.42
N THR A 61 -1.64 1.81 5.42
CA THR A 61 -3.10 2.05 5.51
C THR A 61 -3.89 0.75 5.47
N ASN A 62 -3.21 -0.38 5.20
CA ASN A 62 -3.79 -1.71 4.99
C ASN A 62 -4.84 -1.70 3.85
N GLY A 63 -5.46 -2.85 3.58
CA GLY A 63 -6.50 -2.96 2.55
C GLY A 63 -5.91 -2.97 1.14
N THR A 64 -5.04 -3.93 0.83
CA THR A 64 -4.48 -4.11 -0.52
C THR A 64 -5.44 -4.92 -1.42
N GLN A 65 -6.74 -4.66 -1.29
CA GLN A 65 -7.80 -5.41 -1.99
C GLN A 65 -7.98 -4.97 -3.43
N GLY A 66 -7.57 -3.74 -3.76
CA GLY A 66 -7.62 -3.25 -5.12
C GLY A 66 -6.67 -2.09 -5.35
N TYR A 67 -5.94 -2.16 -6.46
CA TYR A 67 -5.00 -1.11 -6.85
C TYR A 67 -4.72 -1.10 -8.35
N TYR A 68 -4.46 0.09 -8.85
CA TYR A 68 -3.91 0.34 -10.17
C TYR A 68 -2.38 0.37 -10.11
N LEU A 69 -1.71 -0.25 -11.09
CA LEU A 69 -0.27 -0.40 -11.12
C LEU A 69 0.30 -0.25 -12.53
N THR A 70 1.21 0.70 -12.70
CA THR A 70 1.99 0.82 -13.95
C THR A 70 3.20 -0.13 -13.96
N PRO A 71 3.72 -0.53 -15.14
CA PRO A 71 4.94 -1.33 -15.22
C PRO A 71 6.15 -0.66 -14.58
N ARG A 72 6.19 0.68 -14.53
CA ARG A 72 7.25 1.43 -13.84
C ARG A 72 7.21 1.18 -12.33
N ALA A 73 6.02 1.25 -11.71
CA ALA A 73 5.87 0.95 -10.29
C ALA A 73 6.16 -0.53 -10.00
N ALA A 74 5.66 -1.45 -10.83
CA ALA A 74 5.95 -2.88 -10.69
C ALA A 74 7.47 -3.15 -10.67
N ARG A 75 8.23 -2.59 -11.62
CA ARG A 75 9.70 -2.70 -11.64
C ARG A 75 10.36 -2.07 -10.41
N ALA A 76 9.80 -0.99 -9.88
CA ALA A 76 10.32 -0.36 -8.66
C ALA A 76 10.11 -1.26 -7.43
N PHE A 77 8.98 -1.96 -7.34
CA PHE A 77 8.72 -2.93 -6.27
C PHE A 77 9.60 -4.18 -6.38
N LEU A 78 9.81 -4.69 -7.60
CA LEU A 78 10.64 -5.89 -7.84
C LEU A 78 12.15 -5.66 -7.69
N ARG A 79 12.62 -4.41 -7.67
CA ARG A 79 14.06 -4.10 -7.54
C ARG A 79 14.69 -4.59 -6.23
N PHE A 80 13.87 -4.95 -5.23
CA PHE A 80 14.36 -5.51 -3.97
C PHE A 80 14.48 -7.03 -4.10
N GLY A 81 15.71 -7.53 -4.11
CA GLY A 81 15.98 -8.97 -4.16
C GLY A 81 15.67 -9.72 -2.85
N VAL A 82 15.44 -9.00 -1.74
CA VAL A 82 15.11 -9.59 -0.44
C VAL A 82 13.72 -9.13 0.01
N TRP A 83 12.86 -10.12 0.27
CA TRP A 83 11.52 -9.93 0.80
C TRP A 83 11.54 -10.32 2.28
N ASP A 84 11.65 -9.30 3.13
CA ASP A 84 11.70 -9.44 4.60
C ASP A 84 10.38 -9.08 5.28
N SER A 85 9.37 -8.73 4.48
CA SER A 85 8.01 -8.41 4.89
C SER A 85 6.99 -8.92 3.87
N PRO A 86 5.73 -9.11 4.27
CA PRO A 86 4.62 -9.36 3.35
C PRO A 86 4.55 -8.34 2.20
N VAL A 87 3.98 -8.76 1.07
CA VAL A 87 3.98 -7.98 -0.19
C VAL A 87 3.31 -6.62 -0.04
N ASP A 88 2.17 -6.59 0.64
CA ASP A 88 1.43 -5.38 0.97
C ASP A 88 2.28 -4.38 1.78
N VAL A 89 2.99 -4.86 2.81
CA VAL A 89 3.89 -4.04 3.64
C VAL A 89 5.08 -3.53 2.81
N GLN A 90 5.58 -4.35 1.88
CA GLN A 90 6.68 -3.99 0.98
C GLN A 90 6.26 -2.86 0.03
N MET A 91 5.06 -2.92 -0.54
CA MET A 91 4.51 -1.94 -1.49
C MET A 91 4.18 -0.58 -0.86
N GLU A 92 3.89 -0.54 0.44
CA GLU A 92 3.65 0.71 1.17
C GLU A 92 4.93 1.36 1.69
N PHE A 93 6.06 0.67 1.60
CA PHE A 93 7.32 1.16 2.13
C PHE A 93 8.00 2.13 1.16
N VAL A 94 7.39 3.30 0.96
CA VAL A 94 7.83 4.38 0.05
C VAL A 94 9.32 4.67 0.15
N ALA A 95 9.89 4.66 1.36
CA ALA A 95 11.32 4.93 1.55
C ALA A 95 12.25 3.94 0.81
N ARG A 96 11.80 2.71 0.56
CA ARG A 96 12.53 1.69 -0.22
C ARG A 96 12.42 2.00 -1.71
N HIS A 97 11.22 1.90 -2.29
CA HIS A 97 11.00 1.89 -3.73
C HIS A 97 10.78 3.27 -4.38
N LYS A 98 10.53 4.31 -3.58
CA LYS A 98 10.26 5.70 -4.03
C LYS A 98 9.00 5.82 -4.92
N ILE A 99 7.99 4.99 -4.66
CA ILE A 99 6.67 5.08 -5.29
C ILE A 99 5.71 5.51 -4.19
N ASP A 100 5.01 6.62 -4.39
CA ASP A 100 4.09 7.15 -3.39
C ASP A 100 2.90 6.21 -3.18
N ASN A 101 2.48 6.09 -1.93
CA ASN A 101 1.26 5.36 -1.58
C ASN A 101 0.06 6.30 -1.78
N ILE A 102 -0.44 6.34 -3.01
CA ILE A 102 -1.60 7.15 -3.39
C ILE A 102 -2.89 6.35 -3.17
N ILE A 103 -3.92 7.05 -2.73
CA ILE A 103 -5.24 6.52 -2.38
C ILE A 103 -6.28 7.37 -3.09
N TYR A 104 -7.19 6.72 -3.81
CA TYR A 104 -8.34 7.39 -4.43
C TYR A 104 -9.52 7.46 -3.46
N LYS A 105 -10.16 8.63 -3.32
CA LYS A 105 -11.38 8.82 -2.54
C LYS A 105 -12.40 9.70 -3.27
N PRO A 106 -13.71 9.38 -3.21
CA PRO A 106 -14.33 8.28 -2.46
C PRO A 106 -13.93 6.89 -2.99
N PHE A 107 -13.85 5.89 -2.11
CA PHE A 107 -13.34 4.57 -2.51
C PHE A 107 -14.23 3.94 -3.59
N PRO A 108 -13.69 3.58 -4.77
CA PRO A 108 -14.47 2.99 -5.86
C PRO A 108 -14.78 1.51 -5.65
N ILE A 109 -14.15 0.88 -4.66
CA ILE A 109 -14.47 -0.49 -4.22
C ILE A 109 -14.75 -0.52 -2.72
N ALA A 110 -15.37 -1.60 -2.25
CA ALA A 110 -15.55 -1.89 -0.84
C ALA A 110 -15.44 -3.40 -0.59
N GLU A 111 -15.32 -3.79 0.68
CA GLU A 111 -15.44 -5.19 1.10
C GLU A 111 -16.84 -5.73 0.76
N SER A 112 -16.91 -6.94 0.19
CA SER A 112 -18.16 -7.69 0.04
C SER A 112 -18.66 -8.17 1.40
N ALA A 113 -19.97 -8.48 1.50
CA ALA A 113 -20.54 -9.03 2.73
C ALA A 113 -19.92 -10.40 3.11
N ASP A 114 -19.41 -11.13 2.12
CA ASP A 114 -18.82 -12.46 2.27
C ASP A 114 -17.36 -12.41 2.78
N ALA A 115 -16.69 -11.25 2.69
CA ALA A 115 -15.34 -11.02 3.20
C ALA A 115 -15.22 -11.20 4.72
N ALA A 116 -16.33 -11.15 5.46
CA ALA A 116 -16.34 -11.48 6.90
C ALA A 116 -15.95 -12.95 7.18
N THR A 117 -16.05 -13.82 6.19
CA THR A 117 -15.72 -15.26 6.27
C THR A 117 -14.26 -15.52 5.90
N THR A 118 -13.32 -14.77 6.47
CA THR A 118 -11.90 -15.03 6.21
C THR A 118 -11.45 -16.34 6.85
N THR A 119 -10.90 -17.25 6.05
CA THR A 119 -10.40 -18.58 6.49
C THR A 119 -9.12 -18.51 7.32
N ILE A 120 -8.59 -17.33 7.61
CA ILE A 120 -7.35 -17.14 8.36
C ILE A 120 -7.66 -16.93 9.84
N ALA A 121 -8.21 -17.96 10.48
CA ALA A 121 -8.50 -17.97 11.92
C ALA A 121 -7.23 -17.99 12.81
N SER A 122 -6.02 -18.15 12.23
CA SER A 122 -4.80 -18.50 12.98
C SER A 122 -3.60 -17.57 12.74
N ARG A 123 -3.80 -16.25 12.70
CA ARG A 123 -2.66 -15.29 12.69
C ARG A 123 -1.82 -15.27 13.98
N PHE A 124 -2.24 -15.99 15.03
CA PHE A 124 -1.53 -16.12 16.31
C PHE A 124 -0.98 -17.52 16.57
N SER A 125 -0.58 -18.25 15.54
CA SER A 125 0.21 -19.46 15.74
C SER A 125 1.50 -19.08 16.48
N ALA A 126 1.78 -19.76 17.60
CA ALA A 126 2.97 -19.51 18.41
C ALA A 126 4.22 -19.45 17.52
N PRO A 127 5.10 -18.45 17.67
CA PRO A 127 6.25 -18.32 16.78
C PRO A 127 7.04 -19.62 16.84
N ALA A 128 7.25 -20.26 15.69
CA ALA A 128 8.21 -21.35 15.55
C ALA A 128 9.51 -20.97 16.28
N SER A 129 10.18 -21.93 16.91
CA SER A 129 11.35 -21.68 17.77
C SER A 129 12.46 -20.98 16.97
N VAL A 130 12.42 -19.65 16.99
CA VAL A 130 13.38 -18.84 16.23
C VAL A 130 14.72 -18.94 16.94
N GLY A 131 15.79 -19.27 16.21
CA GLY A 131 17.14 -19.35 16.77
C GLY A 131 17.54 -18.09 17.55
N PHE A 132 18.30 -18.27 18.63
CA PHE A 132 18.69 -17.22 19.58
C PHE A 132 19.34 -16.00 18.89
N CYS A 133 20.26 -16.22 17.95
CA CYS A 133 20.90 -15.14 17.18
C CYS A 133 19.89 -14.28 16.43
N LEU A 134 18.87 -14.88 15.82
CA LEU A 134 17.84 -14.12 15.11
C LEU A 134 16.99 -13.28 16.08
N ARG A 135 16.74 -13.78 17.30
CA ARG A 135 16.02 -13.02 18.34
C ARG A 135 16.79 -11.77 18.74
N LEU A 136 18.11 -11.87 18.89
CA LEU A 136 19.00 -10.75 19.20
C LEU A 136 19.13 -9.75 18.05
N LEU A 137 19.19 -10.22 16.79
CA LEU A 137 19.36 -9.34 15.63
C LEU A 137 18.08 -8.57 15.25
N ARG A 138 16.91 -9.14 15.53
CA ARG A 138 15.59 -8.52 15.24
C ARG A 138 15.44 -7.07 15.73
N PRO A 139 15.72 -6.72 17.00
CA PRO A 139 15.58 -5.33 17.46
C PRO A 139 16.51 -4.38 16.71
N PHE A 140 17.77 -4.76 16.43
CA PHE A 140 18.70 -3.92 15.67
C PHE A 140 18.23 -3.71 14.23
N TYR A 141 17.79 -4.77 13.57
CA TYR A 141 17.23 -4.69 12.23
C TYR A 141 16.00 -3.76 12.20
N ARG A 142 15.07 -3.91 13.17
CA ARG A 142 13.90 -3.02 13.31
C ARG A 142 14.32 -1.57 13.52
N ALA A 143 15.30 -1.32 14.39
CA ALA A 143 15.82 0.02 14.65
C ALA A 143 16.42 0.64 13.37
N ALA A 144 17.23 -0.12 12.63
CA ALA A 144 17.81 0.32 11.36
C ALA A 144 16.72 0.65 10.32
N VAL A 145 15.67 -0.16 10.21
CA VAL A 145 14.52 0.11 9.34
C VAL A 145 13.77 1.39 9.73
N GLN A 146 13.55 1.62 11.03
CA GLN A 146 12.89 2.83 11.51
C GLN A 146 13.75 4.08 11.29
N LEU A 147 15.07 3.98 11.48
CA LEU A 147 16.00 5.07 11.19
C LEU A 147 15.96 5.43 9.70
N LYS A 148 16.01 4.44 8.80
CA LYS A 148 15.86 4.66 7.35
C LYS A 148 14.55 5.38 7.02
N ARG A 149 13.44 5.01 7.67
CA ARG A 149 12.14 5.69 7.54
C ARG A 149 12.19 7.13 8.02
N ALA A 150 12.84 7.39 9.16
CA ALA A 150 12.96 8.73 9.73
C ALA A 150 13.77 9.65 8.82
N VAL A 151 14.95 9.19 8.38
CA VAL A 151 15.81 9.93 7.43
C VAL A 151 15.05 10.23 6.14
N PHE A 152 14.36 9.25 5.57
CA PHE A 152 13.56 9.47 4.36
C PHE A 152 12.51 10.57 4.53
N LYS A 153 11.80 10.60 5.67
CA LYS A 153 10.76 11.62 5.93
C LYS A 153 11.31 13.04 5.99
N LEU A 154 12.56 13.23 6.44
CA LEU A 154 13.18 14.56 6.51
C LEU A 154 13.36 15.18 5.12
N PHE A 155 13.57 14.35 4.09
CA PHE A 155 13.80 14.79 2.72
C PHE A 155 12.60 14.55 1.79
N TYR A 156 11.52 13.98 2.32
CA TYR A 156 10.35 13.64 1.53
C TYR A 156 9.57 14.90 1.15
N ARG A 157 9.23 15.00 -0.14
CA ARG A 157 8.32 16.02 -0.65
C ARG A 157 6.98 15.34 -0.98
N PRO A 158 5.85 15.86 -0.49
CA PRO A 158 4.53 15.36 -0.86
C PRO A 158 4.33 15.35 -2.38
N PRO A 159 3.54 14.40 -2.90
CA PRO A 159 3.14 14.41 -4.30
C PRO A 159 2.23 15.61 -4.57
N GLU A 160 2.43 16.24 -5.72
CA GLU A 160 1.61 17.32 -6.24
C GLU A 160 1.00 16.87 -7.57
N MET A 161 -0.28 17.17 -7.77
CA MET A 161 -0.95 16.96 -9.06
C MET A 161 -0.71 18.20 -9.92
N LYS A 162 -0.29 18.02 -11.17
CA LYS A 162 -0.18 19.08 -12.17
C LYS A 162 -1.48 19.21 -12.95
#